data_AF-A0A3R8KEU2-F1
#
_entry.id   AF-A0A3R8KEU2-F1
#
_cell.length_a   1.000
_cell.length_b   1.000
_cell.length_c   1.000
_cell.angle_alpha   90.00
_cell.angle_beta   90.00
_cell.angle_gamma   90.00
#
_symmetry.space_group_name_H-M   'P 1'
#
loop_
_entity.id
_entity.type
_entity.pdbx_description
1 polymer ?
#
loop_
_entity_poly.entity_id
_entity_poly.type
_entity_poly.pdbx_seq_one_letter_code
_entity_poly.pdbx_strand_id
1 'polypeptide(L)'
;MSRKNAVKIKVNDSESSGYFFKASSKDDSFVISSKHGLCSRQSDCEEFLDNVQNCCRLCTQDLNIDNISFEIEGNKKLKPISYFSLENKDIVITKVDGVSNYPLRIGKIEKEKYYTY
;
A
#
# COMPACT_ATOMS: atom_id res chain seq x y z
N MET A 1 -0.12 -10.54 -12.02
CA MET A 1 0.19 -9.08 -12.02
C MET A 1 1.62 -8.88 -12.50
N SER A 2 1.91 -7.83 -13.27
CA SER A 2 3.28 -7.51 -13.70
C SER A 2 4.15 -7.19 -12.48
N ARG A 3 5.30 -7.88 -12.32
CA ARG A 3 6.28 -7.58 -11.26
C ARG A 3 6.85 -6.16 -11.37
N LYS A 4 6.77 -5.54 -12.55
CA LYS A 4 7.30 -4.19 -12.83
C LYS A 4 6.68 -3.07 -11.99
N ASN A 5 5.47 -3.31 -11.48
CA ASN A 5 4.73 -2.35 -10.67
C ASN A 5 4.65 -2.76 -9.20
N ALA A 6 5.19 -3.93 -8.85
CA ALA A 6 5.26 -4.34 -7.46
C ALA A 6 6.25 -3.43 -6.73
N VAL A 7 5.85 -3.01 -5.54
CA VAL A 7 6.69 -2.22 -4.64
C VAL A 7 6.92 -3.06 -3.40
N LYS A 8 8.17 -3.19 -3.01
CA LYS A 8 8.53 -3.64 -1.67
C LYS A 8 8.45 -2.46 -0.74
N ILE A 9 7.68 -2.61 0.33
CA ILE A 9 7.53 -1.59 1.36
C ILE A 9 8.34 -2.05 2.56
N LYS A 10 9.14 -1.15 3.13
CA LYS A 10 9.80 -1.39 4.41
C LYS A 10 9.39 -0.32 5.41
N VAL A 11 8.98 -0.77 6.59
CA VAL A 11 8.65 0.07 7.73
C VAL A 11 9.39 -0.52 8.94
N ASN A 12 10.40 0.20 9.43
CA ASN A 12 11.35 -0.36 10.39
C ASN A 12 11.91 -1.71 9.90
N ASP A 13 11.74 -2.78 10.68
CA ASP A 13 12.16 -4.15 10.36
C ASP A 13 11.07 -4.99 9.66
N SER A 14 9.91 -4.40 9.40
CA SER A 14 8.79 -5.08 8.75
C SER A 14 8.76 -4.82 7.24
N GLU A 15 8.40 -5.86 6.50
CA GLU A 15 8.27 -5.81 5.04
C GLU A 15 6.85 -6.08 4.61
N SER A 16 6.37 -5.30 3.64
CA SER A 16 5.07 -5.52 3.00
C SER A 16 5.16 -5.21 1.51
N SER A 17 4.01 -5.18 0.84
CA SER A 17 3.96 -4.95 -0.61
C SER A 17 2.89 -3.93 -0.99
N GLY A 18 3.15 -3.25 -2.11
CA GLY A 18 2.23 -2.31 -2.72
C GLY A 18 2.29 -2.35 -4.23
N TYR A 19 1.51 -1.49 -4.86
CA TYR A 19 1.45 -1.36 -6.31
C TYR A 19 1.71 0.08 -6.74
N PHE A 20 2.72 0.28 -7.58
CA PHE A 20 3.13 1.58 -8.12
C PHE A 20 2.41 1.90 -9.42
N PHE A 21 1.78 3.06 -9.50
CA PHE A 21 0.98 3.48 -10.65
C PHE A 21 1.01 4.98 -10.89
N LYS A 22 0.70 5.36 -12.13
CA LYS A 22 0.49 6.76 -12.56
C LYS A 22 -0.98 7.14 -12.40
N ALA A 23 -1.27 8.32 -11.88
CA ALA A 23 -2.63 8.86 -11.97
C ALA A 23 -3.03 9.13 -13.44
N SER A 24 -4.33 9.04 -13.73
CA SER A 24 -4.84 9.34 -15.07
C SER A 24 -4.92 10.84 -15.36
N SER A 25 -5.08 11.66 -14.32
CA SER A 25 -5.34 13.09 -14.44
C SER A 25 -4.10 13.99 -14.39
N LYS A 26 -2.97 13.48 -13.89
CA LYS A 26 -1.71 14.23 -13.68
C LYS A 26 -0.51 13.31 -13.87
N ASP A 27 0.68 13.89 -14.05
CA ASP A 27 1.95 13.16 -14.07
C ASP A 27 2.45 12.71 -12.68
N ASP A 28 1.59 12.80 -11.67
CA ASP A 28 1.85 12.29 -10.33
C ASP A 28 1.81 10.76 -10.31
N SER A 29 2.66 10.16 -9.47
CA SER A 29 2.69 8.72 -9.24
C SER A 29 2.42 8.37 -7.80
N PHE A 30 1.84 7.19 -7.62
CA PHE A 30 1.28 6.74 -6.36
C PHE A 30 1.60 5.27 -6.10
N VAL A 31 1.63 4.91 -4.83
CA VAL A 31 1.65 3.52 -4.36
C VAL A 31 0.34 3.25 -3.65
N ILE A 32 -0.38 2.19 -4.03
CA ILE A 32 -1.51 1.66 -3.26
C ILE A 32 -1.03 0.48 -2.42
N SER A 33 -1.38 0.48 -1.14
CA SER A 33 -1.02 -0.57 -0.17
C SER A 33 -2.09 -0.69 0.91
N SER A 34 -1.94 -1.68 1.80
CA SER A 34 -2.73 -1.75 3.03
C SER A 34 -2.27 -0.70 4.05
N LYS A 35 -3.16 -0.31 4.96
CA LYS A 35 -2.81 0.48 6.16
C LYS A 35 -1.91 -0.36 7.06
N HIS A 36 -2.23 -1.64 7.24
CA HIS A 36 -1.41 -2.58 8.01
C HIS A 36 0.03 -2.68 7.50
N GLY A 37 0.22 -2.75 6.17
CA GLY A 37 1.55 -2.85 5.56
C GLY A 37 2.39 -1.57 5.66
N LEU A 38 1.78 -0.44 6.03
CA LEU A 38 2.45 0.82 6.32
C LEU A 38 2.59 1.10 7.83
N CYS A 39 2.08 0.20 8.68
CA CYS A 39 2.06 0.39 10.11
C CYS A 39 3.44 0.06 10.72
N SER A 40 3.96 0.94 11.58
CA SER A 40 5.20 0.68 12.31
C SER A 40 5.07 -0.40 13.38
N ARG A 41 3.83 -0.77 13.73
CA ARG A 41 3.48 -1.78 14.73
C ARG A 41 3.04 -3.11 14.12
N GLN A 42 3.47 -3.39 12.89
CA GLN A 42 3.02 -4.56 12.15
C GLN A 42 3.35 -5.86 12.90
N SER A 43 4.52 -5.92 13.55
CA SER A 43 5.02 -7.09 14.27
C SER A 43 4.40 -7.30 15.65
N ASP A 44 3.89 -6.26 16.30
CA ASP A 44 3.36 -6.24 17.68
C ASP A 44 1.88 -5.88 17.75
N CYS A 45 1.17 -5.87 16.62
CA CYS A 45 -0.27 -5.61 16.59
C CYS A 45 -1.03 -6.82 17.14
N GLU A 46 -1.38 -6.76 18.44
CA GLU A 46 -2.14 -7.80 19.14
C GLU A 46 -3.42 -8.19 18.40
N GLU A 47 -4.22 -7.21 17.94
CA GLU A 47 -5.47 -7.53 17.25
C GLU A 47 -5.25 -8.25 15.92
N PHE A 48 -4.11 -8.02 15.26
CA PHE A 48 -3.74 -8.76 14.05
C PHE A 48 -3.27 -10.18 14.39
N LEU A 49 -2.44 -10.33 15.44
CA LEU A 49 -1.95 -11.62 15.93
C LEU A 49 -3.08 -12.52 16.43
N ASP A 50 -4.10 -11.93 17.06
CA ASP A 50 -5.30 -12.61 17.55
C ASP A 50 -6.35 -12.86 16.45
N ASN A 51 -6.04 -12.51 15.19
CA ASN A 51 -6.94 -12.64 14.04
C ASN A 51 -8.28 -11.92 14.24
N VAL A 52 -8.30 -10.79 14.95
CA VAL A 52 -9.49 -9.96 15.11
C VAL A 52 -9.92 -9.44 13.74
N GLN A 53 -11.14 -9.81 13.36
CA GLN A 53 -11.64 -9.51 12.03
C GLN A 53 -11.70 -7.98 11.81
N ASN A 54 -11.14 -7.52 10.70
CA ASN A 54 -11.14 -6.10 10.30
C ASN A 54 -10.44 -5.14 11.28
N CYS A 55 -9.55 -5.61 12.15
CA CYS A 55 -8.84 -4.76 13.12
C CYS A 55 -8.23 -3.50 12.49
N CYS A 56 -7.55 -3.65 11.35
CA CYS A 56 -6.90 -2.55 10.63
C CYS A 56 -7.87 -1.54 9.99
N ARG A 57 -9.18 -1.87 9.89
CA ARG A 57 -10.22 -0.94 9.45
C ARG A 57 -10.76 -0.08 10.59
N LEU A 58 -10.57 -0.48 11.83
CA LEU A 58 -10.98 0.27 13.03
C LEU A 58 -9.78 0.92 13.74
N CYS A 59 -8.57 0.57 13.32
CA CYS A 59 -7.34 1.07 13.89
C CYS A 59 -7.21 2.60 13.67
N THR A 60 -7.01 3.30 14.79
CA THR A 60 -6.80 4.76 14.87
C THR A 60 -5.32 5.13 14.87
N GLN A 61 -4.41 4.17 14.67
CA GLN A 61 -2.99 4.44 14.60
C GLN A 61 -2.67 5.27 13.35
N ASP A 62 -2.05 6.43 13.56
CA ASP A 62 -1.57 7.26 12.47
C ASP A 62 -0.32 6.66 11.81
N LEU A 63 -0.24 6.86 10.49
CA LEU A 63 0.90 6.45 9.69
C LEU A 63 1.98 7.53 9.76
N ASN A 64 3.20 7.11 10.12
CA ASN A 64 4.38 7.96 10.02
C ASN A 64 5.12 7.67 8.71
N ILE A 65 4.96 8.56 7.73
CA ILE A 65 5.59 8.42 6.40
C ILE A 65 7.10 8.54 6.42
N ASP A 66 7.71 9.18 7.42
CA ASP A 66 9.16 9.37 7.47
C ASP A 66 9.91 8.05 7.69
N ASN A 67 9.22 7.05 8.26
CA ASN A 67 9.76 5.71 8.50
C ASN A 67 9.47 4.71 7.38
N ILE A 68 8.81 5.15 6.31
CA ILE A 68 8.38 4.30 5.20
C ILE A 68 9.36 4.45 4.05
N SER A 69 9.87 3.34 3.54
CA SER A 69 10.61 3.30 2.29
C SER A 69 9.96 2.37 1.27
N PHE A 70 9.97 2.82 0.01
CA PHE A 70 9.45 2.07 -1.12
C PHE A 70 10.60 1.67 -2.05
N GLU A 71 10.70 0.39 -2.37
CA GLU A 71 11.69 -0.16 -3.28
C GLU A 71 10.98 -0.78 -4.49
N ILE A 72 11.36 -0.34 -5.69
CA ILE A 72 10.88 -0.91 -6.96
C ILE A 72 11.99 -1.73 -7.63
N GLU A 73 11.67 -2.37 -8.76
CA GLU A 73 12.61 -3.16 -9.56
C GLU A 73 13.94 -2.42 -9.79
N GLY A 74 15.06 -3.13 -9.61
CA GLY A 74 16.41 -2.55 -9.70
C GLY A 74 16.87 -1.82 -8.43
N ASN A 75 16.23 -2.06 -7.27
CA ASN A 75 16.54 -1.43 -5.98
C ASN A 75 16.42 0.10 -5.97
N LYS A 76 15.67 0.67 -6.92
CA LYS A 76 15.39 2.09 -6.93
C LYS A 76 14.42 2.42 -5.79
N LYS A 77 14.80 3.41 -4.97
CA LYS A 77 13.99 3.89 -3.85
C LYS A 77 13.07 5.02 -4.28
N LEU A 78 11.85 5.04 -3.74
CA LEU A 78 10.89 6.13 -3.86
C LEU A 78 10.66 6.72 -2.46
N LYS A 79 10.58 8.04 -2.38
CA LYS A 79 10.26 8.75 -1.13
C LYS A 79 8.76 9.04 -1.06
N PRO A 80 8.10 8.78 0.08
CA PRO A 80 6.76 9.28 0.31
C PRO A 80 6.74 10.81 0.36
N ILE A 81 5.73 11.42 -0.24
CA ILE A 81 5.46 12.87 -0.20
C ILE A 81 4.26 13.14 0.70
N SER A 82 3.18 12.38 0.51
CA SER A 82 1.94 12.50 1.26
C SER A 82 1.14 11.21 1.14
N TYR A 83 0.16 10.99 1.99
CA TYR A 83 -0.73 9.83 1.89
C TYR A 83 -2.20 10.22 2.04
N PHE A 84 -3.05 9.36 1.50
CA PHE A 84 -4.49 9.42 1.61
C PHE A 84 -4.94 8.08 2.17
N SER A 85 -5.60 8.10 3.32
CA SER A 85 -6.19 6.91 3.93
C SER A 85 -7.69 7.09 4.09
N LEU A 86 -8.42 5.99 4.02
CA LEU A 86 -9.86 5.97 4.34
C LEU A 86 -10.00 5.37 5.74
N GLU A 87 -10.67 6.08 6.64
CA GLU A 87 -10.75 5.71 8.06
C GLU A 87 -11.17 4.25 8.27
N ASN A 88 -12.19 3.81 7.53
CA ASN A 88 -12.82 2.50 7.66
C ASN A 88 -12.32 1.45 6.64
N LYS A 89 -11.16 1.67 6.02
CA LYS A 89 -10.56 0.72 5.06
C LYS A 89 -9.09 0.47 5.40
N ASP A 90 -8.67 -0.76 5.18
CA ASP A 90 -7.25 -1.14 5.20
C ASP A 90 -6.61 -0.81 3.84
N ILE A 91 -6.71 0.45 3.42
CA ILE A 91 -6.20 0.94 2.13
C ILE A 91 -5.59 2.32 2.33
N VAL A 92 -4.39 2.49 1.78
CA VAL A 92 -3.68 3.75 1.73
C VAL A 92 -3.16 3.98 0.32
N ILE A 93 -3.31 5.22 -0.15
CA ILE A 93 -2.71 5.70 -1.40
C ILE A 93 -1.62 6.70 -1.02
N THR A 94 -0.37 6.38 -1.32
CA THR A 94 0.79 7.22 -1.00
C THR A 94 1.30 7.89 -2.25
N LYS A 95 1.37 9.22 -2.28
CA LYS A 95 2.07 9.98 -3.32
C LYS A 95 3.57 9.84 -3.12
N VAL A 96 4.31 9.62 -4.21
CA VAL A 96 5.78 9.42 -4.18
C VAL A 96 6.50 10.31 -5.20
N ASP A 97 7.80 10.50 -5.00
CA ASP A 97 8.67 11.33 -5.86
C ASP A 97 9.10 10.69 -7.20
N GLY A 98 8.75 9.41 -7.42
CA GLY A 98 9.04 8.70 -8.67
C GLY A 98 8.03 8.94 -9.79
N VAL A 99 8.42 8.52 -10.99
CA VAL A 99 7.53 8.50 -12.17
C VAL A 99 7.18 7.05 -12.53
N SER A 100 5.90 6.74 -12.54
CA SER A 100 5.35 5.52 -13.11
C SER A 100 4.87 5.78 -14.53
N ASN A 101 5.17 4.87 -15.45
CA ASN A 101 4.66 4.91 -16.82
C ASN A 101 3.39 4.07 -16.98
N TYR A 102 2.91 3.48 -15.89
CA TYR A 102 1.84 2.48 -15.92
C TYR A 102 0.61 3.02 -15.18
N PRO A 103 -0.49 3.33 -15.90
CA PRO A 103 -1.72 3.76 -15.25
C PRO A 103 -2.38 2.59 -14.50
N LEU A 104 -3.09 2.90 -13.42
CA LEU A 104 -3.95 1.93 -12.75
C LEU A 104 -5.17 1.65 -13.64
N ARG A 105 -5.28 0.44 -14.18
CA ARG A 105 -6.45 0.01 -14.94
C ARG A 105 -7.47 -0.61 -13.99
N ILE A 106 -8.52 0.14 -13.67
CA ILE A 106 -9.65 -0.37 -12.88
C ILE A 106 -10.65 -0.98 -13.86
N GLY A 107 -10.78 -2.30 -13.85
CA GLY A 107 -11.80 -3.02 -14.61
C GLY A 107 -13.07 -3.21 -13.78
N LYS A 108 -14.20 -3.37 -14.46
CA LYS A 108 -15.43 -3.89 -13.83
C LYS A 108 -15.21 -5.38 -13.60
N ILE A 109 -15.20 -5.82 -12.36
CA ILE A 109 -15.28 -7.25 -12.06
C ILE A 109 -16.72 -7.64 -12.35
N GLU A 110 -16.95 -8.50 -13.35
CA GLU A 110 -18.21 -9.21 -13.48
C GLU A 110 -18.36 -10.04 -12.20
N LYS A 111 -19.28 -9.61 -11.32
CA LYS A 111 -19.54 -10.28 -10.05
C LYS A 111 -20.09 -11.66 -10.37
N GLU A 112 -19.24 -12.68 -10.43
CA GLU A 112 -19.62 -14.07 -10.21
C GLU A 112 -18.37 -14.94 -10.11
N LYS A 113 -18.19 -15.56 -8.94
CA LYS A 113 -17.14 -16.52 -8.55
C LYS A 113 -15.92 -15.90 -7.86
N TYR A 114 -16.05 -15.76 -6.55
CA TYR A 114 -14.91 -15.86 -5.65
C TYR A 114 -14.43 -17.33 -5.67
N TYR A 115 -13.16 -17.56 -5.98
CA TYR A 115 -12.51 -18.84 -5.74
C TYR A 115 -11.68 -18.71 -4.46
N THR A 116 -12.01 -19.50 -3.45
CA THR A 116 -11.12 -19.81 -2.33
C THR A 116 -10.36 -21.09 -2.70
N TYR A 117 -9.04 -21.03 -2.76
CA TYR A 117 -8.19 -22.23 -2.70
C TYR A 117 -7.94 -22.58 -1.23
#